data_AF-A0A556MGK2-F1
#
_entry.id   AF-A0A556MGK2-F1
#
_cell.length_a   1.000
_cell.length_b   1.000
_cell.length_c   1.000
_cell.angle_alpha   90.00
_cell.angle_beta   90.00
_cell.angle_gamma   90.00
#
_symmetry.space_group_name_H-M   'P 1'
#
loop_
_entity.id
_entity.type
_entity.pdbx_description
1 polymer ?
#
loop_
_entity_poly.entity_id
_entity_poly.type
_entity_poly.pdbx_seq_one_letter_code
_entity_poly.pdbx_strand_id
1 'polypeptide(L)'
;MKMYAKILSLFLVLLIGLSACSKEKRIEKQLIKKDGKWKITSVDYKYYQNNVMESSMNFPNAGTIEFDKKGSFVMVITLNGSPQTVGGTWTNSEDEITIIADGGTTVMKITDGPKKGKMTLEETDYYNDTAEKETYTYYLERAD
;
A
#
# COMPACT_ATOMS: atom_id res chain seq x y z
N MET A 1 -2.34 52.32 -19.22
CA MET A 1 -1.61 51.03 -19.19
C MET A 1 -1.39 50.56 -17.75
N LYS A 2 -2.41 50.04 -17.04
CA LYS A 2 -2.27 49.51 -15.66
C LYS A 2 -3.24 48.36 -15.33
N MET A 3 -3.74 47.62 -16.34
CA MET A 3 -4.78 46.61 -16.11
C MET A 3 -4.42 45.18 -16.57
N TYR A 4 -3.20 44.95 -17.05
CA TYR A 4 -2.78 43.62 -17.55
C TYR A 4 -1.87 42.84 -16.59
N ALA A 5 -1.33 43.49 -15.56
CA ALA A 5 -0.39 42.86 -14.63
C ALA A 5 -1.05 41.97 -13.55
N LYS A 6 -2.37 42.11 -13.31
CA LYS A 6 -3.08 41.34 -12.26
C LYS A 6 -3.67 40.01 -12.75
N ILE A 7 -3.90 39.84 -14.05
CA ILE A 7 -4.49 38.61 -14.62
C ILE A 7 -3.42 37.52 -14.83
N LEU A 8 -2.16 37.91 -15.02
CA LEU A 8 -1.05 36.96 -15.22
C LEU A 8 -0.68 36.15 -13.96
N SER A 9 -1.01 36.67 -12.76
CA SER A 9 -0.69 36.01 -11.49
C SER A 9 -1.65 34.87 -11.12
N LEU A 10 -2.83 34.80 -11.76
CA LEU A 10 -3.84 33.77 -11.45
C LEU A 10 -3.61 32.46 -12.21
N PHE A 11 -2.84 32.49 -13.31
CA PHE A 11 -2.53 31.31 -14.12
C PHE A 11 -1.37 30.47 -13.56
N LEU A 12 -0.52 31.03 -12.69
CA LEU A 12 0.65 30.33 -12.15
C LEU A 12 0.29 29.35 -11.01
N VAL A 13 -0.83 29.59 -10.31
CA VAL A 13 -1.28 28.75 -9.19
C VAL A 13 -2.04 27.50 -9.68
N LEU A 14 -2.56 27.51 -10.92
CA LEU A 14 -3.33 26.40 -11.48
C LEU A 14 -2.46 25.23 -11.98
N LEU A 15 -1.16 25.44 -12.21
CA LEU A 15 -0.26 24.42 -12.77
C LEU A 15 0.32 23.44 -11.74
N ILE A 16 0.17 23.71 -10.44
CA ILE A 16 0.74 22.90 -9.36
C ILE A 16 -0.20 21.72 -8.98
N GLY A 17 -1.45 21.72 -9.45
CA GLY A 17 -2.46 20.72 -9.06
C GLY A 17 -2.55 19.46 -9.95
N LEU A 18 -1.80 19.36 -11.06
CA LEU A 18 -1.98 18.28 -12.04
C LEU A 18 -0.94 17.15 -11.94
N SER A 19 0.16 17.34 -11.20
CA SER A 19 1.23 16.33 -11.08
C SER A 19 0.91 15.23 -10.08
N ALA A 20 0.20 15.54 -8.99
CA ALA A 20 -0.07 14.59 -7.91
C ALA A 20 -0.95 13.40 -8.35
N CYS A 21 -1.95 13.69 -9.19
CA CYS A 21 -2.85 12.68 -9.74
C CYS A 21 -2.15 11.69 -10.71
N SER A 22 -0.94 12.00 -11.19
CA SER A 22 -0.25 11.17 -12.20
C SER A 22 0.41 9.93 -11.60
N LYS A 23 0.97 10.04 -10.39
CA LYS A 23 1.66 8.93 -9.70
C LYS A 23 0.64 7.96 -9.09
N GLU A 24 -0.40 8.49 -8.44
CA GLU A 24 -1.54 7.71 -7.96
C GLU A 24 -2.16 6.85 -9.07
N LYS A 25 -2.54 7.47 -10.21
CA LYS A 25 -3.08 6.72 -11.37
C LYS A 25 -2.08 5.75 -11.98
N ARG A 26 -0.79 6.02 -11.89
CA ARG A 26 0.25 5.09 -12.36
C ARG A 26 0.32 3.87 -11.46
N ILE A 27 0.26 4.05 -10.14
CA ILE A 27 0.23 2.98 -9.15
C ILE A 27 -1.01 2.13 -9.35
N GLU A 28 -2.19 2.75 -9.40
CA GLU A 28 -3.47 2.09 -9.70
C GLU A 28 -3.35 1.19 -10.94
N LYS A 29 -2.88 1.76 -12.06
CA LYS A 29 -2.64 1.01 -13.31
C LYS A 29 -1.66 -0.14 -13.15
N GLN A 30 -0.62 -0.02 -12.31
CA GLN A 30 0.31 -1.11 -12.07
C GLN A 30 -0.34 -2.22 -11.24
N LEU A 31 -1.09 -1.85 -10.19
CA LEU A 31 -1.77 -2.78 -9.29
C LEU A 31 -2.73 -3.68 -10.06
N ILE A 32 -3.53 -3.11 -10.95
CA ILE A 32 -4.58 -3.80 -11.74
C ILE A 32 -4.09 -4.34 -13.10
N LYS A 33 -2.80 -4.22 -13.43
CA LYS A 33 -2.29 -4.65 -14.75
C LYS A 33 -2.28 -6.19 -14.84
N LYS A 34 -2.56 -6.71 -16.04
CA LYS A 34 -2.93 -8.11 -16.31
C LYS A 34 -4.26 -8.45 -15.62
N ASP A 35 -4.23 -9.27 -14.58
CA ASP A 35 -5.36 -9.72 -13.77
C ASP A 35 -5.31 -9.15 -12.35
N GLY A 36 -4.42 -8.20 -12.08
CA GLY A 36 -4.31 -7.58 -10.77
C GLY A 36 -3.71 -8.46 -9.68
N LYS A 37 -3.19 -9.65 -10.04
CA LYS A 37 -2.66 -10.61 -9.08
C LYS A 37 -1.19 -10.41 -8.78
N TRP A 38 -0.89 -10.51 -7.50
CA TRP A 38 0.44 -10.44 -6.93
C TRP A 38 0.64 -11.63 -6.00
N LYS A 39 1.75 -12.31 -6.15
CA LYS A 39 2.26 -13.27 -5.19
C LYS A 39 2.94 -12.52 -4.06
N ILE A 40 2.54 -12.80 -2.82
CA ILE A 40 3.24 -12.36 -1.61
C ILE A 40 4.38 -13.37 -1.38
N THR A 41 5.58 -13.02 -1.83
CA THR A 41 6.75 -13.93 -1.79
C THR A 41 7.27 -14.12 -0.38
N SER A 42 7.16 -13.10 0.46
CA SER A 42 7.39 -13.20 1.90
C SER A 42 6.71 -12.09 2.66
N VAL A 43 6.53 -12.30 3.97
CA VAL A 43 6.20 -11.26 4.94
C VAL A 43 7.24 -11.26 6.06
N ASP A 44 7.88 -10.12 6.29
CA ASP A 44 8.71 -9.93 7.49
C ASP A 44 7.84 -9.32 8.58
N TYR A 45 7.84 -9.95 9.74
CA TYR A 45 7.20 -9.44 10.95
C TYR A 45 8.27 -8.99 11.94
N LYS A 46 8.02 -7.85 12.59
CA LYS A 46 8.83 -7.34 13.70
C LYS A 46 7.93 -6.87 14.82
N TYR A 47 8.22 -7.33 16.03
CA TYR A 47 7.57 -6.91 17.25
C TYR A 47 8.52 -6.07 18.09
N TYR A 48 8.01 -4.97 18.62
CA TYR A 48 8.74 -4.06 19.46
C TYR A 48 8.00 -3.81 20.77
N GLN A 49 8.74 -3.79 21.87
CA GLN A 49 8.27 -3.39 23.20
C GLN A 49 9.06 -2.17 23.64
N ASN A 50 8.41 -1.07 24.04
CA ASN A 50 9.09 0.15 24.46
C ASN A 50 10.14 0.65 23.43
N ASN A 51 9.83 0.53 22.13
CA ASN A 51 10.73 0.81 21.00
C ASN A 51 11.98 -0.08 20.86
N VAL A 52 12.11 -1.14 21.67
CA VAL A 52 13.16 -2.16 21.53
C VAL A 52 12.59 -3.33 20.72
N MET A 53 13.34 -3.83 19.74
CA MET A 53 12.91 -4.99 18.95
C MET A 53 13.09 -6.25 19.78
N GLU A 54 11.98 -6.94 20.06
CA GLU A 54 11.95 -8.13 20.92
C GLU A 54 11.88 -9.41 20.10
N SER A 55 11.19 -9.40 18.96
CA SER A 55 11.15 -10.55 18.06
C SER A 55 11.02 -10.15 16.59
N SER A 56 11.43 -11.07 15.71
CA SER A 56 11.21 -10.96 14.28
C SER A 56 11.01 -12.34 13.68
N MET A 57 10.12 -12.44 12.70
CA MET A 57 9.82 -13.66 11.97
C MET A 57 9.77 -13.35 10.47
N ASN A 58 10.09 -14.35 9.65
CA ASN A 58 9.90 -14.29 8.20
C ASN A 58 8.96 -15.42 7.78
N PHE A 59 7.96 -15.08 6.98
CA PHE A 59 6.97 -16.01 6.45
C PHE A 59 7.15 -16.11 4.93
N PRO A 60 7.90 -17.11 4.42
CA PRO A 60 8.08 -17.27 2.98
C PRO A 60 6.83 -17.85 2.31
N ASN A 61 6.63 -17.54 1.03
CA ASN A 61 5.46 -17.93 0.24
C ASN A 61 4.13 -17.59 0.95
N ALA A 62 4.05 -16.39 1.52
CA ALA A 62 2.96 -15.99 2.40
C ALA A 62 1.60 -15.92 1.71
N GLY A 63 1.51 -15.89 0.38
CA GLY A 63 0.23 -16.07 -0.32
C GLY A 63 0.08 -15.19 -1.55
N THR A 64 -1.11 -14.60 -1.73
CA THR A 64 -1.46 -13.79 -2.90
C THR A 64 -2.41 -12.66 -2.53
N ILE A 65 -2.35 -11.55 -3.29
CA ILE A 65 -3.35 -10.49 -3.28
C ILE A 65 -3.76 -10.15 -4.71
N GLU A 66 -5.05 -9.95 -4.93
CA GLU A 66 -5.65 -9.54 -6.20
C GLU A 66 -6.37 -8.20 -6.04
N PHE A 67 -6.02 -7.23 -6.90
CA PHE A 67 -6.67 -5.92 -6.96
C PHE A 67 -7.54 -5.82 -8.22
N ASP A 68 -8.85 -5.70 -8.05
CA ASP A 68 -9.80 -5.51 -9.16
C ASP A 68 -9.94 -4.03 -9.54
N LYS A 69 -10.26 -3.80 -10.82
CA LYS A 69 -10.46 -2.46 -11.40
C LYS A 69 -11.65 -1.71 -10.83
N LYS A 70 -12.61 -2.40 -10.20
CA LYS A 70 -13.77 -1.78 -9.56
C LYS A 70 -13.50 -1.41 -8.09
N GLY A 71 -12.26 -1.53 -7.63
CA GLY A 71 -11.85 -1.14 -6.27
C GLY A 71 -12.10 -2.22 -5.23
N SER A 72 -12.34 -3.48 -5.61
CA SER A 72 -12.36 -4.61 -4.68
C SER A 72 -11.00 -5.33 -4.64
N PHE A 73 -10.67 -5.94 -3.51
CA PHE A 73 -9.49 -6.80 -3.39
C PHE A 73 -9.84 -8.14 -2.74
N VAL A 74 -9.02 -9.15 -3.01
CA VAL A 74 -9.02 -10.43 -2.29
C VAL A 74 -7.58 -10.78 -1.96
N MET A 75 -7.32 -11.12 -0.70
CA MET A 75 -6.03 -11.59 -0.23
C MET A 75 -6.19 -12.97 0.39
N VAL A 76 -5.28 -13.88 0.04
CA VAL A 76 -5.10 -15.17 0.70
C VAL A 76 -3.72 -15.16 1.33
N ILE A 77 -3.64 -15.30 2.65
CA ILE A 77 -2.38 -15.18 3.40
C ILE A 77 -2.18 -16.34 4.39
N THR A 78 -0.96 -16.85 4.49
CA THR A 78 -0.57 -17.92 5.42
C THR A 78 0.63 -17.46 6.24
N LEU A 79 0.40 -17.01 7.47
CA LEU A 79 1.48 -16.67 8.41
C LEU A 79 1.68 -17.79 9.45
N ASN A 80 0.59 -18.37 9.97
CA ASN A 80 0.64 -19.39 11.03
C ASN A 80 0.13 -20.76 10.56
N GLY A 81 0.53 -21.17 9.35
CA GLY A 81 0.29 -22.51 8.81
C GLY A 81 -1.07 -22.72 8.11
N SER A 82 -2.17 -22.13 8.60
CA SER A 82 -3.47 -22.19 7.91
C SER A 82 -3.74 -20.93 7.08
N PRO A 83 -4.12 -21.05 5.80
CA PRO A 83 -4.44 -19.90 4.96
C PRO A 83 -5.69 -19.19 5.48
N GLN A 84 -5.62 -17.86 5.55
CA GLN A 84 -6.73 -16.96 5.80
C GLN A 84 -7.09 -16.26 4.50
N THR A 85 -8.38 -16.05 4.25
CA THR A 85 -8.87 -15.28 3.10
C THR A 85 -9.59 -14.05 3.62
N VAL A 86 -9.17 -12.87 3.15
CA VAL A 86 -9.82 -11.60 3.44
C VAL A 86 -10.16 -10.90 2.12
N GLY A 87 -11.30 -10.23 2.07
CA GLY A 87 -11.72 -9.48 0.90
C GLY A 87 -12.44 -8.21 1.32
N GLY A 88 -12.39 -7.21 0.44
CA GLY A 88 -12.96 -5.91 0.75
C GLY A 88 -12.75 -4.90 -0.36
N THR A 89 -12.61 -3.64 0.01
CA THR A 89 -12.34 -2.54 -0.93
C THR A 89 -10.94 -2.00 -0.76
N TRP A 90 -10.38 -1.43 -1.82
CA TRP A 90 -9.06 -0.80 -1.78
C TRP A 90 -9.07 0.53 -2.54
N THR A 91 -8.18 1.41 -2.11
CA THR A 91 -7.81 2.65 -2.79
C THR A 91 -6.30 2.81 -2.71
N ASN A 92 -5.73 3.72 -3.50
CA ASN A 92 -4.32 4.07 -3.38
C ASN A 92 -4.11 5.58 -3.45
N SER A 93 -2.98 6.02 -2.90
CA SER A 93 -2.43 7.36 -3.07
C SER A 93 -1.11 7.26 -3.85
N GLU A 94 -0.29 8.31 -3.76
CA GLU A 94 1.07 8.30 -4.31
C GLU A 94 2.02 7.36 -3.59
N ASP A 95 1.81 7.12 -2.30
CA ASP A 95 2.78 6.43 -1.44
C ASP A 95 2.13 5.34 -0.58
N GLU A 96 0.82 5.13 -0.70
CA GLU A 96 0.08 4.23 0.17
C GLU A 96 -0.99 3.45 -0.61
N ILE A 97 -1.29 2.26 -0.11
CA ILE A 97 -2.46 1.47 -0.46
C ILE A 97 -3.31 1.35 0.80
N THR A 98 -4.58 1.70 0.71
CA THR A 98 -5.53 1.54 1.80
C THR A 98 -6.46 0.39 1.46
N ILE A 99 -6.63 -0.55 2.39
CA ILE A 99 -7.61 -1.63 2.29
C ILE A 99 -8.64 -1.50 3.41
N ILE A 100 -9.89 -1.82 3.11
CA ILE A 100 -11.00 -1.80 4.06
C ILE A 100 -11.69 -3.17 3.99
N ALA A 101 -11.64 -3.91 5.10
CA ALA A 101 -12.22 -5.24 5.24
C ALA A 101 -12.64 -5.48 6.70
N ASP A 102 -13.67 -6.30 6.92
CA ASP A 102 -14.16 -6.68 8.25
C ASP A 102 -14.43 -5.50 9.22
N GLY A 103 -14.81 -4.35 8.66
CA GLY A 103 -15.06 -3.11 9.42
C GLY A 103 -13.80 -2.35 9.86
N GLY A 104 -12.61 -2.87 9.54
CA GLY A 104 -11.32 -2.23 9.76
C GLY A 104 -10.77 -1.54 8.52
N THR A 105 -9.85 -0.61 8.74
CA THR A 105 -9.08 0.08 7.70
C THR A 105 -7.60 -0.12 7.98
N THR A 106 -6.88 -0.58 6.97
CA THR A 106 -5.44 -0.82 7.03
C THR A 106 -4.75 0.03 5.98
N VAL A 107 -3.71 0.77 6.38
CA VAL A 107 -2.92 1.63 5.50
C VAL A 107 -1.53 1.05 5.37
N MET A 108 -1.18 0.64 4.16
CA MET A 108 0.12 0.08 3.81
C MET A 108 0.92 1.10 3.01
N LYS A 109 2.09 1.47 3.49
CA LYS A 109 3.05 2.33 2.79
C LYS A 109 3.74 1.56 1.68
N ILE A 110 3.88 2.18 0.52
CA ILE A 110 4.66 1.69 -0.60
C ILE A 110 6.11 2.12 -0.36
N THR A 111 6.94 1.21 0.16
CA THR A 111 8.35 1.49 0.47
C THR A 111 9.26 1.25 -0.74
N ASP A 112 8.84 0.40 -1.67
CA ASP A 112 9.45 0.23 -2.98
C ASP A 112 8.43 -0.22 -4.05
N GLY A 113 8.64 0.19 -5.30
CA GLY A 113 7.77 -0.15 -6.43
C GLY A 113 6.44 0.63 -6.48
N PRO A 114 5.43 0.16 -7.24
CA PRO A 114 5.46 -0.99 -8.14
C PRO A 114 6.34 -0.74 -9.39
N LYS A 115 7.45 -1.47 -9.51
CA LYS A 115 8.42 -1.34 -10.61
C LYS A 115 8.91 -2.71 -11.06
N LYS A 116 8.95 -2.95 -12.39
CA LYS A 116 9.36 -4.23 -12.98
C LYS A 116 8.62 -5.46 -12.39
N GLY A 117 7.35 -5.28 -12.01
CA GLY A 117 6.54 -6.35 -11.43
C GLY A 117 6.87 -6.69 -9.98
N LYS A 118 7.61 -5.84 -9.26
CA LYS A 118 7.88 -5.99 -7.82
C LYS A 118 7.37 -4.78 -7.04
N MET A 119 6.97 -5.01 -5.79
CA MET A 119 6.51 -3.98 -4.86
C MET A 119 6.76 -4.43 -3.42
N THR A 120 7.07 -3.48 -2.54
CA THR A 120 7.18 -3.69 -1.10
C THR A 120 6.16 -2.80 -0.40
N LEU A 121 5.37 -3.42 0.47
CA LEU A 121 4.38 -2.73 1.30
C LEU A 121 4.76 -2.86 2.77
N GLU A 122 4.55 -1.81 3.55
CA GLU A 122 4.78 -1.82 4.99
C GLU A 122 3.56 -1.26 5.73
N GLU A 123 3.04 -2.02 6.69
CA GLU A 123 2.08 -1.50 7.67
C GLU A 123 2.70 -1.55 9.07
N THR A 124 2.22 -0.69 9.95
CA THR A 124 2.68 -0.63 11.32
C THR A 124 1.51 -0.33 12.24
N ASP A 125 1.31 -1.22 13.20
CA ASP A 125 0.31 -1.08 14.25
C ASP A 125 0.98 -0.62 15.54
N TYR A 126 0.31 0.30 16.24
CA TYR A 126 0.79 0.89 17.48
C TYR A 126 -0.25 0.68 18.58
N TYR A 127 0.16 0.04 19.67
CA TYR A 127 -0.67 -0.18 20.86
C TYR A 127 -0.11 0.67 21.99
N ASN A 128 -0.66 1.88 22.15
CA ASN A 128 -0.10 2.91 23.05
C ASN A 128 -0.25 2.57 24.54
N ASP A 129 -1.24 1.76 24.90
CA ASP A 129 -1.51 1.30 26.27
C ASP A 129 -0.45 0.30 26.75
N THR A 130 0.05 -0.54 25.85
CA THR A 130 1.10 -1.52 26.13
C THR A 130 2.48 -1.06 25.68
N ALA A 131 2.59 0.07 24.98
CA ALA A 131 3.81 0.53 24.30
C ALA A 131 4.38 -0.51 23.33
N GLU A 132 3.48 -1.28 22.71
CA GLU A 132 3.80 -2.28 21.70
C GLU A 132 3.70 -1.67 20.30
N LYS A 133 4.54 -2.18 19.40
CA LYS A 133 4.49 -1.84 17.98
C LYS A 133 4.78 -3.08 17.16
N GLU A 134 3.94 -3.31 16.16
CA GLU A 134 4.09 -4.40 15.20
C GLU A 134 4.32 -3.80 13.82
N THR A 135 5.24 -4.37 13.06
CA THR A 135 5.49 -3.99 11.67
C THR A 135 5.44 -5.22 10.79
N TYR A 136 4.66 -5.15 9.72
CA TYR A 136 4.61 -6.16 8.68
C TYR A 136 5.14 -5.56 7.37
N THR A 137 6.15 -6.19 6.79
CA THR A 137 6.70 -5.82 5.47
C THR A 137 6.37 -6.94 4.47
N TYR A 138 5.50 -6.64 3.52
CA TYR A 138 5.08 -7.54 2.47
C TYR A 138 5.97 -7.35 1.24
N TYR A 139 6.50 -8.45 0.72
CA TYR A 139 7.24 -8.47 -0.54
C TYR A 139 6.37 -9.11 -1.60
N LEU A 140 6.08 -8.35 -2.67
CA LEU A 140 5.16 -8.76 -3.71
C LEU A 140 5.87 -8.86 -5.06
N GLU A 141 5.57 -9.93 -5.78
CA GLU A 141 5.91 -10.10 -7.18
C GLU A 141 4.64 -10.33 -7.98
N ARG A 142 4.57 -9.81 -9.19
CA ARG A 142 3.43 -10.02 -10.07
C ARG A 142 3.27 -11.52 -10.34
N ALA A 143 2.05 -12.03 -10.20
CA ALA A 143 1.76 -13.39 -10.62
C ALA A 143 1.90 -13.52 -12.15
N ASP A 144 2.34 -14.69 -12.60
CA ASP A 144 2.57 -14.96 -14.02
C ASP A 144 1.28 -14.97 -14.83
#